data_AF-A0A6I7NA98-F1
#
_entry.id   AF-A0A6I7NA98-F1
#
_cell.length_a   1.000
_cell.length_b   1.000
_cell.length_c   1.000
_cell.angle_alpha   90.00
_cell.angle_beta   90.00
_cell.angle_gamma   90.00
#
_symmetry.space_group_name_H-M   'P 1'
#
loop_
_entity.id
_entity.type
_entity.pdbx_description
1 polymer ?
#
loop_
_entity_poly.entity_id
_entity_poly.type
_entity_poly.pdbx_seq_one_letter_code
_entity_poly.pdbx_strand_id
1 'polypeptide(L)'
;MRGSTHLQSVTASTREVPMQPASMEIWDQKYRLKAKDGAILDRDIDGTWKRVARALADIEATPALREHWYERFLRALRQGAIPAGRIIANAGAQAHKPATSTINCTVSGTIRDSMDDILGRLHEAGMTLKSGCGIGYEFSTLRPRGAYVSGAGAYTSGPLSFMDIYDKMCFTISSAGGRRGAQMATFDIGHPDVVEFIRAKRADGTLRQFNLSLLITADFMAAVQNDARWPLAFPITDVEATQGTIDLNDPEQVLWRDWPSTQGYITNDAGQVACRIYKTIPARRLWDVIMASTYDYAEPGFILIDQYNEMNNNWWCESIRATNPCGEQGLPPYGACLLGSINLTRFVVGPFTDEARFDWDAFGETVSVFTRMLDNVVEVNGLPLAEQREEIMRKRRHGMGYLGLGSSLTMLGMKYGDDDSLEFTERVTREMALAGWRAGLELAREKGPAPIMDEDFTVTAKMLHQRPEMVRDGFGPGDRVKGRVLHARYSRYMQRIAEVEPELVERIAAEGCRFTHHSSIAPTGTISLSLANNASNGI
;
A
#
# COMPACT_ATOMS: atom_id res chain seq x y z
N MET A 1 -10.35 -2.34 -53.79
CA MET A 1 -10.51 -3.47 -52.84
C MET A 1 -10.70 -2.89 -51.44
N ARG A 2 -11.95 -2.75 -50.99
CA ARG A 2 -12.27 -2.47 -49.59
C ARG A 2 -12.59 -3.81 -48.95
N GLY A 3 -11.75 -4.28 -48.04
CA GLY A 3 -11.96 -5.53 -47.32
C GLY A 3 -13.19 -5.40 -46.42
N SER A 4 -14.20 -6.20 -46.71
CA SER A 4 -15.36 -6.42 -45.83
C SER A 4 -14.88 -7.15 -44.58
N THR A 5 -14.75 -6.44 -43.47
CA THR A 5 -14.63 -7.05 -42.14
C THR A 5 -16.00 -7.61 -41.76
N HIS A 6 -16.19 -8.90 -41.94
CA HIS A 6 -17.37 -9.61 -41.45
C HIS A 6 -17.26 -9.77 -39.94
N LEU A 7 -18.00 -8.95 -39.19
CA LEU A 7 -18.27 -9.20 -37.77
C LEU A 7 -19.12 -10.47 -37.66
N GLN A 8 -18.52 -11.56 -37.18
CA GLN A 8 -19.27 -12.77 -36.83
C GLN A 8 -19.95 -12.55 -35.48
N SER A 9 -21.28 -12.71 -35.43
CA SER A 9 -22.00 -12.75 -34.17
C SER A 9 -21.54 -13.97 -33.37
N VAL A 10 -20.93 -13.74 -32.22
CA VAL A 10 -20.60 -14.83 -31.30
C VAL A 10 -21.90 -15.25 -30.61
N THR A 11 -22.22 -16.54 -30.69
CA THR A 11 -23.41 -17.10 -30.04
C THR A 11 -23.39 -16.81 -28.54
N ALA A 12 -24.57 -16.49 -27.98
CA ALA A 12 -24.78 -16.04 -26.60
C ALA A 12 -24.32 -17.00 -25.46
N SER A 13 -23.63 -18.10 -25.77
CA SER A 13 -23.11 -19.07 -24.81
C SER A 13 -21.58 -19.06 -24.62
N THR A 14 -20.81 -18.21 -25.30
CA THR A 14 -19.35 -18.15 -25.12
C THR A 14 -18.98 -17.24 -23.94
N ARG A 15 -19.24 -17.68 -22.70
CA ARG A 15 -18.76 -16.98 -21.49
C ARG A 15 -17.26 -17.09 -21.26
N GLU A 16 -16.56 -17.97 -22.00
CA GLU A 16 -15.15 -18.26 -21.74
C GLU A 16 -14.29 -18.10 -23.00
N VAL A 17 -13.47 -17.05 -22.97
CA VAL A 17 -12.34 -16.89 -23.90
C VAL A 17 -11.28 -17.91 -23.49
N PRO A 18 -10.82 -18.80 -24.41
CA PRO A 18 -9.74 -19.74 -24.10
C PRO A 18 -8.49 -19.02 -23.59
N MET A 19 -7.75 -19.65 -22.67
CA MET A 19 -6.52 -19.09 -22.14
C MET A 19 -5.49 -18.89 -23.26
N GLN A 20 -4.90 -17.69 -23.35
CA GLN A 20 -3.84 -17.40 -24.29
C GLN A 20 -2.58 -18.20 -23.95
N PRO A 21 -1.80 -18.67 -24.94
CA PRO A 21 -0.56 -19.41 -24.68
C PRO A 21 0.42 -18.67 -23.75
N ALA A 22 0.57 -17.36 -23.92
CA ALA A 22 1.39 -16.53 -23.05
C ALA A 22 0.88 -16.51 -21.59
N SER A 23 -0.44 -16.45 -21.40
CA SER A 23 -1.06 -16.49 -20.06
C SER A 23 -0.79 -17.82 -19.34
N MET A 24 -0.85 -18.92 -20.09
CA MET A 24 -0.54 -20.27 -19.60
C MET A 24 0.94 -20.43 -19.27
N GLU A 25 1.84 -19.90 -20.09
CA GLU A 25 3.29 -19.94 -19.86
C GLU A 25 3.65 -19.17 -18.57
N ILE A 26 3.10 -17.97 -18.40
CA ILE A 26 3.33 -17.18 -17.18
C ILE A 26 2.79 -17.91 -15.95
N TRP A 27 1.62 -18.55 -16.05
CA TRP A 27 1.09 -19.37 -14.95
C TRP A 27 2.03 -20.52 -14.60
N ASP A 28 2.49 -21.28 -15.59
CA ASP A 28 3.40 -22.41 -15.39
C ASP A 28 4.73 -22.00 -14.74
N GLN A 29 5.25 -20.83 -15.12
CA GLN A 29 6.51 -20.31 -14.58
C GLN A 29 6.37 -19.67 -13.19
N LYS A 30 5.27 -18.96 -12.93
CA LYS A 30 5.15 -18.05 -11.76
C LYS A 30 4.24 -18.57 -10.65
N TYR A 31 3.28 -19.42 -10.97
CA TYR A 31 2.16 -19.76 -10.09
C TYR A 31 1.94 -21.26 -9.90
N ARG A 32 2.21 -22.09 -10.92
CA ARG A 32 2.06 -23.54 -10.85
C ARG A 32 2.97 -24.13 -9.80
N LEU A 33 2.39 -24.84 -8.84
CA LEU A 33 3.17 -25.53 -7.82
C LEU A 33 3.83 -26.79 -8.41
N LYS A 34 5.16 -26.86 -8.23
CA LYS A 34 6.01 -27.99 -8.62
C LYS A 34 6.82 -28.41 -7.39
N ALA A 35 6.99 -29.71 -7.19
CA ALA A 35 7.88 -30.24 -6.17
C ALA A 35 9.36 -30.08 -6.57
N LYS A 36 10.28 -30.32 -5.64
CA LYS A 36 11.73 -30.14 -5.85
C LYS A 36 12.30 -31.05 -6.94
N ASP A 37 11.73 -32.24 -7.10
CA ASP A 37 12.06 -33.21 -8.15
C ASP A 37 11.43 -32.87 -9.52
N GLY A 38 10.69 -31.77 -9.61
CA GLY A 38 9.99 -31.33 -10.81
C GLY A 38 8.59 -31.91 -10.97
N ALA A 39 8.11 -32.73 -10.03
CA ALA A 39 6.74 -33.27 -10.10
C ALA A 39 5.71 -32.13 -10.07
N ILE A 40 4.80 -32.16 -11.04
CA ILE A 40 3.73 -31.17 -11.17
C ILE A 40 2.64 -31.48 -10.14
N LEU A 41 2.40 -30.54 -9.22
CA LEU A 41 1.37 -30.67 -8.18
C LEU A 41 0.07 -29.99 -8.61
N ASP A 42 0.16 -28.76 -9.13
CA ASP A 42 -0.97 -28.10 -9.77
C ASP A 42 -1.04 -28.53 -11.24
N ARG A 43 -1.98 -29.42 -11.58
CA ARG A 43 -2.10 -29.94 -12.97
C ARG A 43 -2.50 -28.87 -13.96
N ASP A 44 -3.41 -28.00 -13.58
CA ASP A 44 -3.98 -26.89 -14.34
C ASP A 44 -4.28 -25.70 -13.40
N ILE A 45 -4.78 -24.60 -13.96
CA ILE A 45 -5.15 -23.40 -13.18
C ILE A 45 -6.22 -23.72 -12.13
N ASP A 46 -7.18 -24.60 -12.43
CA ASP A 46 -8.21 -25.00 -11.46
C ASP A 46 -7.61 -25.78 -10.28
N GLY A 47 -6.56 -26.58 -10.51
CA GLY A 47 -5.75 -27.20 -9.47
C GLY A 47 -5.10 -26.17 -8.55
N THR A 48 -4.54 -25.09 -9.12
CA THR A 48 -4.04 -23.95 -8.33
C THR A 48 -5.17 -23.31 -7.50
N TRP A 49 -6.35 -23.08 -8.09
CA TRP A 49 -7.49 -22.50 -7.36
C TRP A 49 -7.97 -23.41 -6.22
N LYS A 50 -8.09 -24.72 -6.46
CA LYS A 50 -8.46 -25.70 -5.42
C LYS A 50 -7.47 -25.70 -4.25
N ARG A 51 -6.16 -25.67 -4.55
CA ARG A 51 -5.11 -25.58 -3.51
C ARG A 51 -5.26 -24.30 -2.68
N VAL A 52 -5.38 -23.15 -3.33
CA VAL A 52 -5.49 -21.85 -2.65
C VAL A 52 -6.78 -21.78 -1.82
N ALA A 53 -7.92 -22.16 -2.40
CA ALA A 53 -9.21 -22.19 -1.69
C ALA A 53 -9.15 -23.11 -0.46
N ARG A 54 -8.57 -24.30 -0.59
CA ARG A 54 -8.43 -25.24 0.53
C ARG A 54 -7.55 -24.68 1.64
N ALA A 55 -6.36 -24.18 1.28
CA ALA A 55 -5.42 -23.63 2.26
C ALA A 55 -6.01 -22.47 3.07
N LEU A 56 -6.82 -21.62 2.44
CA LEU A 56 -7.46 -20.49 3.12
C LEU A 56 -8.74 -20.90 3.86
N ALA A 57 -9.46 -21.91 3.40
CA ALA A 57 -10.63 -22.44 4.10
C ALA A 57 -10.25 -23.24 5.35
N ASP A 58 -9.09 -23.91 5.37
CA ASP A 58 -8.63 -24.72 6.52
C ASP A 58 -8.34 -23.89 7.79
N ILE A 59 -8.27 -22.56 7.65
CA ILE A 59 -8.18 -21.59 8.75
C ILE A 59 -9.50 -21.49 9.53
N GLU A 60 -10.62 -21.83 8.91
CA GLU A 60 -11.93 -21.78 9.57
C GLU A 60 -12.00 -22.75 10.76
N ALA A 61 -12.75 -22.36 11.78
CA ALA A 61 -12.66 -22.98 13.11
C ALA A 61 -13.15 -24.44 13.14
N THR A 62 -14.18 -24.77 12.35
CA THR A 62 -14.82 -26.09 12.38
C THR A 62 -14.75 -26.78 11.01
N PRO A 63 -14.72 -28.13 10.95
CA PRO A 63 -14.75 -28.86 9.67
C PRO A 63 -15.91 -28.46 8.75
N ALA A 64 -17.10 -28.18 9.31
CA ALA A 64 -18.25 -27.73 8.53
C ALA A 64 -18.02 -26.36 7.90
N LEU A 65 -17.45 -25.40 8.64
CA LEU A 65 -17.09 -24.09 8.11
C LEU A 65 -15.98 -24.20 7.05
N ARG A 66 -14.98 -25.07 7.27
CA ARG A 66 -13.91 -25.31 6.30
C ARG A 66 -14.46 -25.78 4.96
N GLU A 67 -15.41 -26.72 4.96
CA GLU A 67 -16.00 -27.19 3.70
C GLU A 67 -16.91 -26.15 3.06
N HIS A 68 -17.76 -25.50 3.85
CA HIS A 68 -18.62 -24.41 3.36
C HIS A 68 -17.81 -23.30 2.67
N TRP A 69 -16.74 -22.83 3.32
CA TRP A 69 -15.93 -21.75 2.78
C TRP A 69 -14.99 -22.21 1.67
N TYR A 70 -14.54 -23.48 1.66
CA TYR A 70 -13.82 -24.03 0.52
C TYR A 70 -14.64 -23.92 -0.78
N GLU A 71 -15.90 -24.34 -0.76
CA GLU A 71 -16.77 -24.27 -1.94
C GLU A 71 -16.98 -22.83 -2.41
N ARG A 72 -17.23 -21.91 -1.47
CA ARG A 72 -17.43 -20.49 -1.78
C ARG A 72 -16.16 -19.82 -2.28
N PHE A 73 -15.01 -20.07 -1.65
CA PHE A 73 -13.72 -19.55 -2.08
C PHE A 73 -13.37 -20.05 -3.47
N LEU A 74 -13.52 -21.34 -3.74
CA LEU A 74 -13.25 -21.90 -5.07
C LEU A 74 -14.17 -21.29 -6.14
N ARG A 75 -15.45 -21.08 -5.82
CA ARG A 75 -16.39 -20.38 -6.71
C ARG A 75 -15.94 -18.94 -6.99
N ALA A 76 -15.57 -18.18 -5.95
CA ALA A 76 -15.10 -16.80 -6.12
C ALA A 76 -13.84 -16.73 -6.99
N LEU A 77 -12.87 -17.64 -6.81
CA LEU A 77 -11.66 -17.72 -7.63
C LEU A 77 -12.00 -17.94 -9.12
N ARG A 78 -12.90 -18.89 -9.41
CA ARG A 78 -13.39 -19.19 -10.77
C ARG A 78 -14.21 -18.04 -11.38
N GLN A 79 -14.84 -17.24 -10.52
CA GLN A 79 -15.64 -16.09 -10.91
C GLN A 79 -14.81 -14.83 -11.16
N GLY A 80 -13.52 -14.82 -10.81
CA GLY A 80 -12.61 -13.71 -11.11
C GLY A 80 -12.06 -12.99 -9.89
N ALA A 81 -12.26 -13.50 -8.67
CA ALA A 81 -11.45 -13.08 -7.52
C ALA A 81 -10.04 -13.63 -7.68
N ILE A 82 -9.04 -12.75 -7.78
CA ILE A 82 -7.65 -13.14 -7.99
C ILE A 82 -6.80 -12.61 -6.83
N PRO A 83 -6.48 -13.47 -5.85
CA PRO A 83 -5.48 -13.15 -4.84
C PRO A 83 -4.15 -12.69 -5.45
N ALA A 84 -3.41 -11.86 -4.72
CA ALA A 84 -2.10 -11.41 -5.18
C ALA A 84 -1.14 -12.58 -5.47
N GLY A 85 -0.17 -12.32 -6.35
CA GLY A 85 0.70 -13.37 -6.88
C GLY A 85 1.45 -14.22 -5.84
N ARG A 86 1.81 -13.68 -4.66
CA ARG A 86 2.42 -14.48 -3.58
C ARG A 86 1.41 -15.42 -2.92
N ILE A 87 0.17 -14.98 -2.73
CA ILE A 87 -0.91 -15.83 -2.21
C ILE A 87 -1.11 -17.02 -3.17
N ILE A 88 -1.26 -16.75 -4.46
CA ILE A 88 -1.42 -17.81 -5.49
C ILE A 88 -0.26 -18.80 -5.47
N ALA A 89 0.98 -18.30 -5.42
CA ALA A 89 2.18 -19.11 -5.51
C ALA A 89 2.50 -19.93 -4.25
N ASN A 90 2.05 -19.47 -3.06
CA ASN A 90 2.55 -19.97 -1.77
C ASN A 90 1.47 -20.50 -0.81
N ALA A 91 0.20 -20.11 -0.93
CA ALA A 91 -0.85 -20.64 -0.05
C ALA A 91 -1.04 -22.15 -0.27
N GLY A 92 -0.84 -22.97 0.77
CA GLY A 92 -0.89 -24.43 0.66
C GLY A 92 0.37 -25.07 0.06
N ALA A 93 1.46 -24.31 -0.08
CA ALA A 93 2.74 -24.80 -0.61
C ALA A 93 3.81 -25.04 0.47
N GLN A 94 3.48 -24.93 1.76
CA GLN A 94 4.43 -24.89 2.87
C GLN A 94 5.35 -26.13 2.92
N ALA A 95 4.84 -27.31 2.57
CA ALA A 95 5.64 -28.54 2.49
C ALA A 95 6.76 -28.48 1.43
N HIS A 96 6.65 -27.60 0.43
CA HIS A 96 7.61 -27.45 -0.66
C HIS A 96 8.34 -26.09 -0.64
N LYS A 97 7.76 -25.08 0.00
CA LYS A 97 8.27 -23.70 0.10
C LYS A 97 8.14 -23.17 1.54
N PRO A 98 8.86 -23.76 2.51
CA PRO A 98 8.59 -23.53 3.95
C PRO A 98 8.91 -22.12 4.45
N ALA A 99 9.79 -21.39 3.76
CA ALA A 99 10.26 -20.07 4.18
C ALA A 99 9.79 -18.94 3.23
N THR A 100 8.54 -19.03 2.74
CA THR A 100 7.97 -18.03 1.83
C THR A 100 6.76 -17.34 2.44
N SER A 101 6.60 -16.05 2.15
CA SER A 101 5.45 -15.26 2.58
C SER A 101 4.32 -15.29 1.55
N THR A 102 3.07 -15.20 2.01
CA THR A 102 1.90 -14.92 1.15
C THR A 102 1.70 -13.43 0.89
N ILE A 103 2.48 -12.57 1.54
CA ILE A 103 2.45 -11.11 1.38
C ILE A 103 3.40 -10.69 0.25
N ASN A 104 2.96 -9.75 -0.59
CA ASN A 104 3.75 -9.28 -1.73
C ASN A 104 4.84 -8.29 -1.31
N CYS A 105 4.50 -7.32 -0.48
CA CYS A 105 5.35 -6.19 -0.12
C CYS A 105 5.15 -5.77 1.34
N THR A 106 6.10 -5.03 1.89
CA THR A 106 6.04 -4.44 3.22
C THR A 106 6.63 -3.03 3.21
N VAL A 107 6.48 -2.29 4.31
CA VAL A 107 7.28 -1.09 4.60
C VAL A 107 8.20 -1.39 5.77
N SER A 108 9.44 -0.92 5.67
CA SER A 108 10.45 -1.07 6.72
C SER A 108 10.05 -0.34 8.01
N GLY A 109 10.64 -0.72 9.14
CA GLY A 109 10.65 0.14 10.32
C GLY A 109 11.25 1.51 10.01
N THR A 110 10.90 2.53 10.81
CA THR A 110 11.54 3.85 10.70
C THR A 110 13.04 3.71 10.87
N ILE A 111 13.81 4.20 9.88
CA ILE A 111 15.26 4.21 9.93
C ILE A 111 15.66 5.39 10.82
N ARG A 112 16.35 5.14 11.92
CA ARG A 112 16.85 6.20 12.81
C ARG A 112 18.25 6.61 12.38
N ASP A 113 18.59 7.85 12.68
CA ASP A 113 19.87 8.47 12.31
C ASP A 113 21.04 8.01 13.18
N SER A 114 21.32 6.70 13.16
CA SER A 114 22.46 6.07 13.83
C SER A 114 22.96 4.89 13.02
N MET A 115 24.27 4.58 13.10
CA MET A 115 24.83 3.46 12.35
C MET A 115 24.22 2.11 12.77
N ASP A 116 23.94 1.95 14.05
CA ASP A 116 23.34 0.74 14.61
C ASP A 116 21.94 0.50 14.02
N ASP A 117 21.09 1.53 14.00
CA ASP A 117 19.74 1.39 13.46
C ASP A 117 19.75 1.28 11.91
N ILE A 118 20.61 2.03 11.21
CA ILE A 118 20.77 1.93 9.75
C ILE A 118 21.13 0.50 9.33
N LEU A 119 22.11 -0.12 9.99
CA LEU A 119 22.54 -1.49 9.69
C LEU A 119 21.57 -2.55 10.23
N GLY A 120 20.91 -2.28 11.36
CA GLY A 120 19.83 -3.13 11.89
C GLY A 120 18.64 -3.22 10.93
N ARG A 121 18.18 -2.07 10.41
CA ARG A 121 17.14 -2.00 9.37
C ARG A 121 17.57 -2.66 8.07
N LEU A 122 18.85 -2.58 7.70
CA LEU A 122 19.39 -3.29 6.52
C LEU A 122 19.32 -4.81 6.72
N HIS A 123 19.66 -5.31 7.91
CA HIS A 123 19.53 -6.74 8.22
C HIS A 123 18.06 -7.22 8.12
N GLU A 124 17.13 -6.47 8.71
CA GLU A 124 15.69 -6.73 8.61
C GLU A 124 15.19 -6.74 7.15
N ALA A 125 15.65 -5.78 6.35
CA ALA A 125 15.37 -5.69 4.94
C ALA A 125 15.87 -6.95 4.18
N GLY A 126 17.08 -7.42 4.50
CA GLY A 126 17.62 -8.64 3.90
C GLY A 126 16.77 -9.87 4.21
N MET A 127 16.29 -10.01 5.46
CA MET A 127 15.39 -11.10 5.85
C MET A 127 14.03 -11.03 5.15
N THR A 128 13.51 -9.82 4.96
CA THR A 128 12.23 -9.58 4.28
C THR A 128 12.32 -9.82 2.77
N LEU A 129 13.39 -9.40 2.10
CA LEU A 129 13.61 -9.69 0.68
C LEU A 129 13.81 -11.19 0.45
N LYS A 130 14.51 -11.88 1.37
CA LYS A 130 14.73 -13.33 1.31
C LYS A 130 13.41 -14.13 1.36
N SER A 131 12.41 -13.67 2.11
CA SER A 131 11.07 -14.30 2.14
C SER A 131 10.26 -14.05 0.86
N GLY A 132 10.74 -13.12 0.01
CA GLY A 132 10.19 -12.77 -1.28
C GLY A 132 9.35 -11.48 -1.30
N CYS A 133 9.31 -10.73 -0.20
CA CYS A 133 8.58 -9.46 -0.13
C CYS A 133 9.39 -8.33 -0.76
N GLY A 134 8.73 -7.43 -1.51
CA GLY A 134 9.28 -6.11 -1.81
C GLY A 134 9.20 -5.17 -0.60
N ILE A 135 9.98 -4.08 -0.59
CA ILE A 135 10.10 -3.21 0.61
C ILE A 135 10.07 -1.73 0.27
N GLY A 136 9.25 -0.96 0.99
CA GLY A 136 9.30 0.49 1.03
C GLY A 136 10.10 1.04 2.21
N TYR A 137 10.77 2.17 2.00
CA TYR A 137 11.58 2.86 3.00
C TYR A 137 11.32 4.36 2.97
N GLU A 138 11.53 5.00 4.11
CA GLU A 138 11.67 6.46 4.21
C GLU A 138 13.10 6.76 4.69
N PHE A 139 13.83 7.56 3.90
CA PHE A 139 15.25 7.85 4.15
C PHE A 139 15.51 9.29 4.63
N SER A 140 14.47 10.11 4.76
CA SER A 140 14.60 11.54 5.12
C SER A 140 14.90 11.75 6.60
N THR A 141 14.81 10.71 7.41
CA THR A 141 15.27 10.69 8.80
C THR A 141 16.79 10.72 8.93
N LEU A 142 17.54 10.42 7.87
CA LEU A 142 19.01 10.38 7.90
C LEU A 142 19.60 11.77 7.69
N ARG A 143 20.60 12.14 8.51
CA ARG A 143 21.20 13.49 8.45
C ARG A 143 21.83 13.80 7.09
N PRO A 144 21.80 15.08 6.65
CA PRO A 144 22.24 15.46 5.32
C PRO A 144 23.76 15.35 5.15
N ARG A 145 24.21 15.20 3.91
CA ARG A 145 25.63 15.15 3.56
C ARG A 145 26.39 16.35 4.12
N GLY A 146 27.53 16.09 4.75
CA GLY A 146 28.35 17.11 5.39
C GLY A 146 27.86 17.55 6.77
N ALA A 147 26.79 16.96 7.32
CA ALA A 147 26.46 17.13 8.73
C ALA A 147 27.50 16.43 9.62
N TYR A 148 27.79 17.04 10.77
CA TYR A 148 28.78 16.54 11.72
C TYR A 148 28.25 15.33 12.49
N VAL A 149 29.14 14.40 12.83
CA VAL A 149 28.86 13.18 13.60
C VAL A 149 29.71 13.18 14.85
N SER A 150 29.14 13.67 15.95
CA SER A 150 29.87 13.88 17.21
C SER A 150 30.58 12.63 17.73
N GLY A 151 29.95 11.46 17.65
CA GLY A 151 30.54 10.20 18.10
C GLY A 151 31.73 9.70 17.26
N ALA A 152 31.81 10.12 15.99
CA ALA A 152 32.89 9.71 15.08
C ALA A 152 33.93 10.82 14.83
N GLY A 153 33.67 12.06 15.27
CA GLY A 153 34.53 13.21 14.99
C GLY A 153 34.67 13.51 13.48
N ALA A 154 33.66 13.16 12.68
CA ALA A 154 33.71 13.18 11.22
C ALA A 154 32.42 13.74 10.61
N TYR A 155 32.39 13.88 9.29
CA TYR A 155 31.23 14.33 8.53
C TYR A 155 30.61 13.17 7.75
N THR A 156 29.27 13.11 7.70
CA THR A 156 28.54 12.04 7.01
C THR A 156 28.52 12.21 5.48
N SER A 157 28.43 11.10 4.75
CA SER A 157 28.19 11.06 3.30
C SER A 157 26.72 11.31 2.91
N GLY A 158 25.82 11.34 3.89
CA GLY A 158 24.39 11.60 3.69
C GLY A 158 23.57 10.37 3.27
N PRO A 159 22.24 10.53 3.09
CA PRO A 159 21.30 9.41 2.96
C PRO A 159 21.55 8.53 1.72
N LEU A 160 21.86 9.15 0.58
CA LEU A 160 22.04 8.44 -0.70
C LEU A 160 23.19 7.42 -0.66
N SER A 161 24.27 7.72 0.08
CA SER A 161 25.39 6.77 0.25
C SER A 161 24.97 5.52 1.03
N PHE A 162 24.05 5.63 1.98
CA PHE A 162 23.49 4.47 2.68
C PHE A 162 22.51 3.72 1.79
N MET A 163 21.72 4.41 0.97
CA MET A 163 20.82 3.78 0.00
C MET A 163 21.58 2.87 -0.97
N ASP A 164 22.82 3.19 -1.35
CA ASP A 164 23.65 2.30 -2.17
C ASP A 164 23.90 0.93 -1.51
N ILE A 165 24.05 0.89 -0.18
CA ILE A 165 24.22 -0.37 0.56
C ILE A 165 22.94 -1.22 0.43
N TYR A 166 21.77 -0.60 0.58
CA TYR A 166 20.48 -1.27 0.42
C TYR A 166 20.26 -1.73 -1.03
N ASP A 167 20.68 -0.94 -2.02
CA ASP A 167 20.62 -1.31 -3.45
C ASP A 167 21.45 -2.57 -3.73
N LYS A 168 22.70 -2.61 -3.26
CA LYS A 168 23.59 -3.77 -3.42
C LYS A 168 23.10 -5.00 -2.68
N MET A 169 22.58 -4.84 -1.47
CA MET A 169 21.96 -5.94 -0.72
C MET A 169 20.79 -6.53 -1.51
N CYS A 170 19.86 -5.70 -1.99
CA CYS A 170 18.71 -6.17 -2.76
C CYS A 170 19.14 -6.87 -4.05
N PHE A 171 20.09 -6.30 -4.79
CA PHE A 171 20.64 -6.93 -6.00
C PHE A 171 21.20 -8.32 -5.70
N THR A 172 21.97 -8.47 -4.62
CA THR A 172 22.58 -9.74 -4.22
C THR A 172 21.52 -10.79 -3.90
N ILE A 173 20.54 -10.46 -3.06
CA ILE A 173 19.45 -11.40 -2.69
C ILE A 173 18.62 -11.79 -3.91
N SER A 174 18.32 -10.82 -4.78
CA SER A 174 17.54 -11.01 -6.01
C SER A 174 18.24 -11.89 -7.03
N SER A 175 19.58 -11.90 -7.05
CA SER A 175 20.35 -12.77 -7.95
C SER A 175 20.34 -14.24 -7.49
N ALA A 176 20.12 -14.49 -6.20
CA ALA A 176 20.07 -15.83 -5.61
C ALA A 176 18.68 -16.47 -5.65
N GLY A 177 17.59 -15.69 -5.62
CA GLY A 177 16.22 -16.16 -5.75
C GLY A 177 15.65 -15.82 -7.13
N GLY A 178 14.98 -16.74 -7.82
CA GLY A 178 14.49 -16.55 -9.21
C GLY A 178 13.45 -15.42 -9.48
N ARG A 179 13.33 -14.41 -8.61
CA ARG A 179 12.57 -13.17 -8.80
C ARG A 179 13.41 -11.96 -8.39
N ARG A 180 13.37 -10.91 -9.21
CA ARG A 180 13.94 -9.59 -8.91
C ARG A 180 13.26 -8.99 -7.68
N GLY A 181 14.02 -8.62 -6.66
CA GLY A 181 13.58 -7.82 -5.54
C GLY A 181 13.32 -6.38 -5.99
N ALA A 182 12.26 -5.78 -5.44
CA ALA A 182 11.84 -4.42 -5.75
C ALA A 182 11.74 -3.62 -4.47
N GLN A 183 12.22 -2.38 -4.51
CA GLN A 183 12.22 -1.48 -3.37
C GLN A 183 11.59 -0.13 -3.74
N MET A 184 11.02 0.58 -2.77
CA MET A 184 10.62 1.99 -2.89
C MET A 184 11.42 2.81 -1.89
N ALA A 185 12.01 3.91 -2.34
CA ALA A 185 12.57 4.92 -1.46
C ALA A 185 11.71 6.18 -1.52
N THR A 186 11.22 6.58 -0.37
CA THR A 186 10.52 7.87 -0.19
C THR A 186 11.44 8.88 0.47
N PHE A 187 11.27 10.15 0.08
CA PHE A 187 12.12 11.24 0.54
C PHE A 187 11.34 12.55 0.68
N ASP A 188 11.55 13.25 1.78
CA ASP A 188 10.86 14.47 2.14
C ASP A 188 11.30 15.65 1.25
N ILE A 189 10.32 16.38 0.71
CA ILE A 189 10.57 17.53 -0.16
C ILE A 189 11.35 18.67 0.53
N GLY A 190 11.31 18.72 1.86
CA GLY A 190 12.04 19.68 2.69
C GLY A 190 13.40 19.18 3.18
N HIS A 191 13.90 18.02 2.73
CA HIS A 191 15.20 17.51 3.16
C HIS A 191 16.37 18.25 2.45
N PRO A 192 17.51 18.56 3.11
CA PRO A 192 18.62 19.29 2.48
C PRO A 192 19.24 18.62 1.25
N ASP A 193 19.26 17.28 1.19
CA ASP A 193 19.74 16.49 0.05
C ASP A 193 18.65 16.18 -1.01
N VAL A 194 17.49 16.84 -0.98
CA VAL A 194 16.36 16.52 -1.88
C VAL A 194 16.72 16.69 -3.36
N VAL A 195 17.57 17.66 -3.71
CA VAL A 195 17.95 17.94 -5.09
C VAL A 195 18.81 16.80 -5.66
N GLU A 196 19.69 16.25 -4.84
CA GLU A 196 20.50 15.08 -5.17
C GLU A 196 19.63 13.83 -5.30
N PHE A 197 18.66 13.64 -4.41
CA PHE A 197 17.69 12.55 -4.52
C PHE A 197 16.93 12.59 -5.85
N ILE A 198 16.40 13.76 -6.25
CA ILE A 198 15.68 13.94 -7.53
C ILE A 198 16.56 13.57 -8.74
N ARG A 199 17.86 13.83 -8.64
CA ARG A 199 18.82 13.60 -9.73
C ARG A 199 19.51 12.26 -9.67
N ALA A 200 19.26 11.43 -8.65
CA ALA A 200 20.06 10.25 -8.36
C ALA A 200 20.14 9.27 -9.55
N LYS A 201 19.03 9.08 -10.28
CA LYS A 201 18.97 8.17 -11.44
C LYS A 201 19.39 8.77 -12.78
N ARG A 202 19.84 10.03 -12.80
CA ARG A 202 20.46 10.60 -14.00
C ARG A 202 21.81 9.93 -14.29
N ALA A 203 22.47 9.43 -13.25
CA ALA A 203 23.66 8.60 -13.37
C ALA A 203 23.26 7.16 -13.67
N ASP A 204 23.74 6.62 -14.80
CA ASP A 204 23.48 5.22 -15.13
C ASP A 204 24.11 4.29 -14.08
N GLY A 205 23.35 3.27 -13.67
CA GLY A 205 23.80 2.31 -12.66
C GLY A 205 23.37 2.61 -11.22
N THR A 206 22.92 3.82 -10.93
CA THR A 206 22.60 4.27 -9.57
C THR A 206 21.18 3.86 -9.14
N LEU A 207 21.06 3.27 -7.94
CA LEU A 207 19.79 2.93 -7.28
C LEU A 207 18.81 2.12 -8.16
N ARG A 208 19.31 1.15 -8.94
CA ARG A 208 18.52 0.35 -9.91
C ARG A 208 17.48 -0.59 -9.28
N GLN A 209 17.57 -0.87 -7.98
CA GLN A 209 16.61 -1.70 -7.26
C GLN A 209 15.51 -0.89 -6.56
N PHE A 210 15.59 0.43 -6.57
CA PHE A 210 14.59 1.32 -6.02
C PHE A 210 13.70 1.92 -7.11
N ASN A 211 12.43 2.13 -6.81
CA ASN A 211 11.65 3.24 -7.34
C ASN A 211 11.83 4.43 -6.38
N LEU A 212 11.94 5.65 -6.89
CA LEU A 212 12.10 6.86 -6.08
C LEU A 212 10.81 7.68 -6.06
N SER A 213 10.38 8.15 -4.90
CA SER A 213 9.23 9.05 -4.78
C SER A 213 9.43 10.13 -3.74
N LEU A 214 8.90 11.32 -4.01
CA LEU A 214 8.93 12.45 -3.09
C LEU A 214 7.67 12.51 -2.23
N LEU A 215 7.84 12.78 -0.95
CA LEU A 215 6.75 13.12 -0.04
C LEU A 215 6.46 14.61 -0.20
N ILE A 216 5.40 14.92 -0.95
CA ILE A 216 4.97 16.28 -1.24
C ILE A 216 3.90 16.71 -0.23
N THR A 217 4.15 17.83 0.43
CA THR A 217 3.22 18.44 1.40
C THR A 217 2.32 19.49 0.73
N ALA A 218 1.19 19.78 1.36
CA ALA A 218 0.29 20.86 0.97
C ALA A 218 1.01 22.22 1.02
N ASP A 219 1.84 22.45 2.03
CA ASP A 219 2.62 23.67 2.19
C ASP A 219 3.61 23.89 1.04
N PHE A 220 4.26 22.81 0.55
CA PHE A 220 5.13 22.92 -0.62
C PHE A 220 4.35 23.30 -1.87
N MET A 221 3.19 22.67 -2.09
CA MET A 221 2.33 23.00 -3.23
C MET A 221 1.83 24.44 -3.18
N ALA A 222 1.45 24.92 -1.98
CA ALA A 222 1.10 26.32 -1.76
C ALA A 222 2.30 27.25 -2.05
N ALA A 223 3.51 26.87 -1.63
CA ALA A 223 4.72 27.64 -1.92
C ALA A 223 5.02 27.70 -3.43
N VAL A 224 4.80 26.62 -4.18
CA VAL A 224 4.93 26.60 -5.65
C VAL A 224 3.92 27.54 -6.31
N GLN A 225 2.65 27.48 -5.90
CA GLN A 225 1.57 28.30 -6.46
C GLN A 225 1.78 29.80 -6.21
N ASN A 226 2.32 30.15 -5.04
CA ASN A 226 2.53 31.53 -4.61
C ASN A 226 3.93 32.07 -4.93
N ASP A 227 4.74 31.34 -5.70
CA ASP A 227 6.16 31.68 -6.00
C ASP A 227 6.99 31.99 -4.75
N ALA A 228 6.70 31.28 -3.66
CA ALA A 228 7.35 31.47 -2.38
C ALA A 228 8.70 30.74 -2.32
N ARG A 229 9.46 31.05 -1.27
CA ARG A 229 10.70 30.33 -0.97
C ARG A 229 10.41 29.13 -0.08
N TRP A 230 11.12 28.03 -0.34
CA TRP A 230 11.02 26.76 0.36
C TRP A 230 12.28 26.49 1.18
N PRO A 231 12.18 26.36 2.52
CA PRO A 231 13.30 26.01 3.37
C PRO A 231 13.60 24.50 3.28
N LEU A 232 14.89 24.19 3.12
CA LEU A 232 15.42 22.84 3.27
C LEU A 232 16.04 22.72 4.66
N ALA A 233 15.46 21.86 5.49
CA ALA A 233 15.75 21.81 6.92
C ALA A 233 15.91 20.39 7.43
N PHE A 234 16.65 20.22 8.52
CA PHE A 234 16.85 18.93 9.20
C PHE A 234 16.85 19.10 10.72
N PRO A 235 16.35 18.13 11.51
CA PRO A 235 16.31 18.21 12.97
C PRO A 235 17.62 18.61 13.64
N ILE A 236 17.50 19.38 14.72
CA ILE A 236 18.61 19.77 15.58
C ILE A 236 18.70 18.77 16.74
N THR A 237 19.89 18.19 16.93
CA THR A 237 20.15 17.32 18.08
C THR A 237 20.40 18.14 19.36
N ASP A 238 20.17 17.53 20.52
CA ASP A 238 20.47 18.16 21.82
C ASP A 238 21.95 18.61 21.92
N VAL A 239 22.85 17.85 21.31
CA VAL A 239 24.29 18.15 21.28
C VAL A 239 24.57 19.40 20.45
N GLU A 240 23.90 19.58 19.32
CA GLU A 240 24.09 20.78 18.49
C GLU A 240 23.54 22.04 19.15
N ALA A 241 22.40 21.96 19.84
CA ALA A 241 21.86 23.11 20.57
C ALA A 241 22.78 23.59 21.69
N THR A 242 23.42 22.68 22.42
CA THR A 242 24.31 23.03 23.53
C THR A 242 25.60 23.72 23.07
N GLN A 243 25.95 23.67 21.78
CA GLN A 243 27.09 24.39 21.20
C GLN A 243 26.82 25.89 20.98
N GLY A 244 25.58 26.37 21.18
CA GLY A 244 25.26 27.80 21.20
C GLY A 244 25.34 28.52 19.85
N THR A 245 25.35 27.78 18.73
CA THR A 245 25.47 28.35 17.37
C THR A 245 24.15 28.59 16.66
N ILE A 246 23.02 28.18 17.26
CA ILE A 246 21.68 28.28 16.67
C ILE A 246 20.74 28.93 17.68
N ASP A 247 20.08 30.02 17.29
CA ASP A 247 18.98 30.59 18.06
C ASP A 247 17.67 29.88 17.70
N LEU A 248 17.10 29.15 18.67
CA LEU A 248 15.86 28.38 18.49
C LEU A 248 14.62 29.25 18.24
N ASN A 249 14.71 30.55 18.55
CA ASN A 249 13.62 31.50 18.35
C ASN A 249 13.73 32.26 17.02
N ASP A 250 14.83 32.08 16.28
CA ASP A 250 15.04 32.75 15.00
C ASP A 250 14.36 31.95 13.86
N PRO A 251 13.27 32.46 13.26
CA PRO A 251 12.55 31.77 12.20
C PRO A 251 13.34 31.71 10.87
N GLU A 252 14.42 32.48 10.73
CA GLU A 252 15.32 32.36 9.58
C GLU A 252 16.31 31.20 9.74
N GLN A 253 16.55 30.73 10.98
CA GLN A 253 17.45 29.63 11.29
C GLN A 253 16.72 28.32 11.60
N VAL A 254 15.53 28.39 12.19
CA VAL A 254 14.81 27.22 12.72
C VAL A 254 13.37 27.17 12.22
N LEU A 255 12.99 25.99 11.74
CA LEU A 255 11.63 25.62 11.37
C LEU A 255 11.12 24.54 12.33
N TRP A 256 9.95 24.75 12.93
CA TRP A 256 9.27 23.73 13.73
C TRP A 256 8.33 22.92 12.84
N ARG A 257 8.48 21.59 12.83
CA ARG A 257 7.61 20.70 12.05
C ARG A 257 7.40 19.35 12.72
N ASP A 258 6.34 18.66 12.30
CA ASP A 258 6.13 17.25 12.66
C ASP A 258 7.28 16.40 12.11
N TRP A 259 7.78 15.46 12.92
CA TRP A 259 8.87 14.56 12.55
C TRP A 259 8.56 13.11 12.97
N PRO A 260 9.11 12.09 12.28
CA PRO A 260 8.77 10.69 12.57
C PRO A 260 9.18 10.19 13.95
N SER A 261 10.11 10.90 14.60
CA SER A 261 10.62 10.59 15.95
C SER A 261 11.00 11.87 16.66
N THR A 262 10.71 11.97 17.94
CA THR A 262 11.17 13.09 18.79
C THR A 262 12.42 12.75 19.60
N GLN A 263 12.83 11.48 19.60
CA GLN A 263 13.93 11.00 20.44
C GLN A 263 15.27 11.61 20.01
N GLY A 264 15.93 12.33 20.93
CA GLY A 264 17.24 12.94 20.73
C GLY A 264 17.21 14.26 19.95
N TYR A 265 16.02 14.84 19.76
CA TYR A 265 15.82 16.13 19.13
C TYR A 265 15.07 17.09 20.06
N ILE A 266 15.27 18.38 19.82
CA ILE A 266 14.59 19.45 20.56
C ILE A 266 13.14 19.52 20.12
N THR A 267 12.22 19.58 21.08
CA THR A 267 10.79 19.66 20.85
C THR A 267 10.15 20.86 21.53
N ASN A 268 9.04 21.36 20.97
CA ASN A 268 8.19 22.38 21.59
C ASN A 268 6.97 21.74 22.28
N ASP A 269 6.17 22.56 22.97
CA ASP A 269 4.96 22.09 23.68
C ASP A 269 3.89 21.48 22.75
N ALA A 270 3.95 21.78 21.45
CA ALA A 270 3.09 21.17 20.43
C ALA A 270 3.61 19.80 19.94
N GLY A 271 4.76 19.34 20.42
CA GLY A 271 5.40 18.08 20.02
C GLY A 271 6.12 18.13 18.68
N GLN A 272 6.33 19.32 18.12
CA GLN A 272 7.08 19.51 16.88
C GLN A 272 8.58 19.52 17.15
N VAL A 273 9.37 19.12 16.17
CA VAL A 273 10.83 19.08 16.26
C VAL A 273 11.44 20.34 15.63
N ALA A 274 12.41 20.94 16.33
CA ALA A 274 13.19 22.05 15.82
C ALA A 274 14.12 21.56 14.70
N CYS A 275 13.96 22.12 13.49
CA CYS A 275 14.78 21.78 12.33
C CYS A 275 15.61 22.99 11.89
N ARG A 276 16.93 22.84 11.82
CA ARG A 276 17.83 23.86 11.29
C ARG A 276 17.59 24.01 9.80
N ILE A 277 17.44 25.24 9.34
CA ILE A 277 17.40 25.60 7.92
C ILE A 277 18.83 25.61 7.38
N TYR A 278 19.10 24.74 6.41
CA TYR A 278 20.40 24.66 5.73
C TYR A 278 20.45 25.59 4.52
N LYS A 279 19.32 25.72 3.83
CA LYS A 279 19.22 26.46 2.57
C LYS A 279 17.78 26.78 2.27
N THR A 280 17.53 27.91 1.61
CA THR A 280 16.20 28.26 1.10
C THR A 280 16.24 28.44 -0.41
N ILE A 281 15.35 27.76 -1.13
CA ILE A 281 15.30 27.78 -2.61
C ILE A 281 13.92 28.24 -3.10
N PRO A 282 13.79 28.84 -4.30
CA PRO A 282 12.47 29.12 -4.84
C PRO A 282 11.70 27.81 -5.04
N ALA A 283 10.46 27.72 -4.54
CA ALA A 283 9.67 26.49 -4.62
C ALA A 283 9.45 26.06 -6.08
N ARG A 284 9.14 27.02 -6.97
CA ARG A 284 9.00 26.77 -8.42
C ARG A 284 10.26 26.18 -9.03
N ARG A 285 11.44 26.63 -8.62
CA ARG A 285 12.71 26.06 -9.11
C ARG A 285 12.88 24.60 -8.68
N LEU A 286 12.48 24.24 -7.45
CA LEU A 286 12.52 22.84 -7.02
C LEU A 286 11.51 22.02 -7.83
N TRP A 287 10.30 22.54 -8.04
CA TRP A 287 9.28 21.91 -8.88
C TRP A 287 9.76 21.67 -10.31
N ASP A 288 10.40 22.65 -10.94
CA ASP A 288 10.95 22.52 -12.30
C ASP A 288 12.01 21.40 -12.37
N VAL A 289 12.82 21.24 -11.31
CA VAL A 289 13.81 20.16 -11.23
C VAL A 289 13.14 18.79 -11.11
N ILE A 290 12.04 18.69 -10.37
CA ILE A 290 11.21 17.47 -10.30
C ILE A 290 10.66 17.15 -11.69
N MET A 291 9.95 18.10 -12.30
CA MET A 291 9.29 17.93 -13.59
C MET A 291 10.27 17.53 -14.70
N ALA A 292 11.44 18.18 -14.76
CA ALA A 292 12.47 17.83 -15.73
C ALA A 292 13.00 16.40 -15.50
N SER A 293 13.25 15.99 -14.26
CA SER A 293 13.72 14.63 -13.96
C SER A 293 12.65 13.58 -14.30
N THR A 294 11.39 13.82 -13.93
CA THR A 294 10.28 12.91 -14.24
C THR A 294 10.05 12.80 -15.75
N TYR A 295 10.20 13.89 -16.51
CA TYR A 295 10.13 13.85 -17.97
C TYR A 295 11.27 13.05 -18.60
N ASP A 296 12.52 13.29 -18.16
CA ASP A 296 13.71 12.69 -18.76
C ASP A 296 13.90 11.20 -18.35
N TYR A 297 13.48 10.81 -17.14
CA TYR A 297 13.82 9.51 -16.53
C TYR A 297 12.64 8.77 -15.89
N ALA A 298 11.41 9.28 -16.00
CA ALA A 298 10.20 8.75 -15.34
C ALA A 298 10.27 8.72 -13.79
N GLU A 299 11.26 9.40 -13.18
CA GLU A 299 11.48 9.46 -11.74
C GLU A 299 12.02 10.82 -11.28
N PRO A 300 11.77 11.22 -10.01
CA PRO A 300 10.97 10.51 -9.01
C PRO A 300 9.46 10.63 -9.28
N GLY A 301 8.69 9.69 -8.74
CA GLY A 301 7.25 9.86 -8.52
C GLY A 301 7.00 10.86 -7.39
N PHE A 302 5.73 11.18 -7.13
CA PHE A 302 5.34 11.98 -5.98
C PHE A 302 4.15 11.37 -5.25
N ILE A 303 4.14 11.55 -3.93
CA ILE A 303 3.10 11.11 -3.01
C ILE A 303 2.63 12.36 -2.28
N LEU A 304 1.34 12.70 -2.42
CA LEU A 304 0.72 13.78 -1.66
C LEU A 304 0.52 13.29 -0.22
N ILE A 305 1.55 13.41 0.61
CA ILE A 305 1.65 12.68 1.87
C ILE A 305 0.63 13.15 2.91
N ASP A 306 0.29 14.44 2.89
CA ASP A 306 -0.72 15.02 3.77
C ASP A 306 -2.12 14.50 3.43
N GLN A 307 -2.44 14.39 2.13
CA GLN A 307 -3.70 13.79 1.67
C GLN A 307 -3.78 12.31 2.04
N TYR A 308 -2.66 11.59 1.92
CA TYR A 308 -2.59 10.18 2.30
C TYR A 308 -2.86 9.99 3.80
N ASN A 309 -2.26 10.84 4.66
CA ASN A 309 -2.46 10.78 6.10
C ASN A 309 -3.86 11.25 6.51
N GLU A 310 -4.42 12.28 5.86
CA GLU A 310 -5.77 12.76 6.16
C GLU A 310 -6.84 11.71 5.85
N MET A 311 -6.64 10.95 4.78
CA MET A 311 -7.51 9.84 4.38
C MET A 311 -7.16 8.50 5.05
N ASN A 312 -6.13 8.44 5.89
CA ASN A 312 -5.75 7.20 6.58
C ASN A 312 -6.80 6.85 7.64
N ASN A 313 -7.35 5.65 7.56
CA ASN A 313 -8.36 5.22 8.54
C ASN A 313 -7.80 5.13 9.96
N ASN A 314 -6.50 4.92 10.14
CA ASN A 314 -5.83 4.80 11.44
C ASN A 314 -5.11 6.09 11.87
N TRP A 315 -5.60 7.25 11.43
CA TRP A 315 -4.99 8.59 11.59
C TRP A 315 -4.51 8.93 13.02
N TRP A 316 -5.09 8.32 14.07
CA TRP A 316 -4.76 8.63 15.47
C TRP A 316 -3.54 7.88 16.02
N CYS A 317 -3.16 6.75 15.41
CA CYS A 317 -2.13 5.85 15.98
C CYS A 317 -0.95 5.60 15.04
N GLU A 318 -1.00 6.10 13.81
CA GLU A 318 0.09 5.93 12.85
C GLU A 318 0.19 7.13 11.91
N SER A 319 1.40 7.36 11.39
CA SER A 319 1.63 8.27 10.29
C SER A 319 2.31 7.51 9.16
N ILE A 320 1.78 7.71 7.95
CA ILE A 320 2.31 7.10 6.74
C ILE A 320 3.38 8.03 6.19
N ARG A 321 4.56 7.46 5.94
CA ARG A 321 5.67 8.16 5.28
C ARG A 321 6.39 7.35 4.22
N ALA A 322 5.97 6.11 3.99
CA ALA A 322 6.45 5.29 2.89
C ALA A 322 5.30 4.51 2.28
N THR A 323 5.49 4.08 1.04
CA THR A 323 4.60 3.17 0.34
C THR A 323 5.32 1.86 0.07
N ASN A 324 4.56 0.83 -0.27
CA ASN A 324 5.13 -0.34 -0.91
C ASN A 324 5.78 0.02 -2.28
N PRO A 325 6.57 -0.90 -2.89
CA PRO A 325 7.29 -0.68 -4.15
C PRO A 325 6.51 -0.09 -5.32
N CYS A 326 5.21 -0.35 -5.39
CA CYS A 326 4.35 0.04 -6.51
C CYS A 326 3.54 1.33 -6.24
N GLY A 327 3.63 1.91 -5.03
CA GLY A 327 3.02 3.21 -4.69
C GLY A 327 1.52 3.18 -4.37
N GLU A 328 0.84 2.04 -4.51
CA GLU A 328 -0.61 1.92 -4.31
C GLU A 328 -1.02 1.86 -2.83
N GLN A 329 -0.11 1.40 -1.95
CA GLN A 329 -0.35 1.34 -0.51
C GLN A 329 0.75 2.08 0.24
N GLY A 330 0.41 3.26 0.74
CA GLY A 330 1.03 3.84 1.92
C GLY A 330 0.76 2.97 3.15
N LEU A 331 1.84 2.60 3.83
CA LEU A 331 1.83 1.67 4.96
C LEU A 331 2.60 2.29 6.14
N PRO A 332 2.18 2.00 7.38
CA PRO A 332 2.96 2.39 8.56
C PRO A 332 4.28 1.60 8.61
N PRO A 333 5.22 1.97 9.49
CA PRO A 333 6.38 1.15 9.80
C PRO A 333 5.98 -0.31 10.06
N TYR A 334 6.69 -1.25 9.43
CA TYR A 334 6.40 -2.70 9.45
C TYR A 334 5.07 -3.14 8.80
N GLY A 335 4.31 -2.22 8.21
CA GLY A 335 3.05 -2.52 7.56
C GLY A 335 3.21 -3.49 6.38
N ALA A 336 2.21 -4.35 6.19
CA ALA A 336 2.20 -5.40 5.17
C ALA A 336 1.17 -5.12 4.07
N CYS A 337 1.56 -5.34 2.82
CA CYS A 337 0.75 -5.16 1.62
C CYS A 337 0.03 -6.47 1.26
N LEU A 338 -1.11 -6.70 1.91
CA LEU A 338 -2.02 -7.81 1.60
C LEU A 338 -3.00 -7.38 0.52
N LEU A 339 -2.92 -8.01 -0.67
CA LEU A 339 -3.66 -7.57 -1.85
C LEU A 339 -4.50 -8.68 -2.50
N GLY A 340 -5.53 -8.24 -3.22
CA GLY A 340 -6.33 -9.06 -4.12
C GLY A 340 -7.01 -8.19 -5.16
N SER A 341 -7.35 -8.75 -6.32
CA SER A 341 -8.06 -8.00 -7.36
C SER A 341 -9.21 -8.79 -7.95
N ILE A 342 -10.32 -8.11 -8.21
CA ILE A 342 -11.46 -8.68 -8.92
C ILE A 342 -11.33 -8.37 -10.41
N ASN A 343 -11.44 -9.39 -11.26
CA ASN A 343 -11.49 -9.21 -12.71
C ASN A 343 -12.89 -8.72 -13.14
N LEU A 344 -13.02 -7.42 -13.42
CA LEU A 344 -14.29 -6.79 -13.78
C LEU A 344 -14.93 -7.40 -15.04
N THR A 345 -14.12 -7.93 -15.96
CA THR A 345 -14.62 -8.48 -17.22
C THR A 345 -15.50 -9.72 -17.02
N ARG A 346 -15.40 -10.40 -15.86
CA ARG A 346 -16.20 -11.58 -15.53
C ARG A 346 -17.63 -11.24 -15.13
N PHE A 347 -17.93 -9.96 -14.92
CA PHE A 347 -19.24 -9.47 -14.49
C PHE A 347 -19.96 -8.71 -15.60
N VAL A 348 -19.37 -8.62 -16.80
CA VAL A 348 -20.07 -8.06 -17.97
C VAL A 348 -20.93 -9.13 -18.63
N VAL A 349 -22.23 -8.84 -18.78
CA VAL A 349 -23.23 -9.69 -19.42
C VAL A 349 -23.58 -9.10 -20.78
N GLY A 350 -23.52 -9.91 -21.83
CA GLY A 350 -23.75 -9.46 -23.21
C GLY A 350 -22.66 -8.51 -23.73
N PRO A 351 -21.36 -8.84 -23.61
CA PRO A 351 -20.30 -7.91 -23.97
C PRO A 351 -20.35 -7.54 -25.47
N PHE A 352 -20.05 -6.28 -25.76
CA PHE A 352 -20.02 -5.68 -27.11
C PHE A 352 -21.38 -5.61 -27.82
N THR A 353 -22.49 -5.70 -27.09
CA THR A 353 -23.85 -5.53 -27.62
C THR A 353 -24.56 -4.35 -26.98
N ASP A 354 -25.68 -3.93 -27.55
CA ASP A 354 -26.49 -2.83 -27.00
C ASP A 354 -27.18 -3.22 -25.67
N GLU A 355 -27.24 -4.53 -25.35
CA GLU A 355 -27.75 -5.07 -24.08
C GLU A 355 -26.64 -5.32 -23.04
N ALA A 356 -25.41 -4.87 -23.32
CA ALA A 356 -24.28 -5.00 -22.43
C ALA A 356 -24.58 -4.35 -21.07
N ARG A 357 -24.39 -5.11 -19.99
CA ARG A 357 -24.60 -4.61 -18.63
C ARG A 357 -23.65 -5.26 -17.64
N PHE A 358 -23.50 -4.63 -16.49
CA PHE A 358 -22.70 -5.16 -15.39
C PHE A 358 -23.59 -5.90 -14.37
N ASP A 359 -23.17 -7.09 -13.96
CA ASP A 359 -23.84 -7.91 -12.94
C ASP A 359 -23.40 -7.50 -11.52
N TRP A 360 -24.12 -6.51 -10.98
CA TRP A 360 -23.84 -5.92 -9.67
C TRP A 360 -24.00 -6.89 -8.51
N ASP A 361 -24.99 -7.77 -8.56
CA ASP A 361 -25.26 -8.75 -7.50
C ASP A 361 -24.14 -9.79 -7.43
N ALA A 362 -23.75 -10.33 -8.59
CA ALA A 362 -22.64 -11.26 -8.69
C ALA A 362 -21.31 -10.64 -8.23
N PHE A 363 -21.10 -9.36 -8.58
CA PHE A 363 -19.93 -8.59 -8.15
C PHE A 363 -19.89 -8.42 -6.63
N GLY A 364 -20.97 -7.91 -6.03
CA GLY A 364 -21.05 -7.70 -4.58
C GLY A 364 -20.88 -8.98 -3.76
N GLU A 365 -21.49 -10.08 -4.21
CA GLU A 365 -21.31 -11.40 -3.59
C GLU A 365 -19.86 -11.89 -3.69
N THR A 366 -19.20 -11.70 -4.84
CA THR A 366 -17.79 -12.08 -5.03
C THR A 366 -16.87 -11.23 -4.15
N VAL A 367 -17.12 -9.92 -4.04
CA VAL A 367 -16.41 -9.02 -3.13
C VAL A 367 -16.52 -9.54 -1.70
N SER A 368 -17.73 -9.80 -1.21
CA SER A 368 -17.97 -10.25 0.16
C SER A 368 -17.22 -11.54 0.51
N VAL A 369 -17.30 -12.55 -0.38
CA VAL A 369 -16.56 -13.82 -0.20
C VAL A 369 -15.05 -13.59 -0.25
N PHE A 370 -14.58 -12.73 -1.15
CA PHE A 370 -13.16 -12.45 -1.30
C PHE A 370 -12.60 -11.64 -0.12
N THR A 371 -13.39 -10.77 0.51
CA THR A 371 -13.03 -10.06 1.74
C THR A 371 -12.70 -11.07 2.86
N ARG A 372 -13.53 -12.10 3.06
CA ARG A 372 -13.21 -13.18 4.01
C ARG A 372 -11.98 -13.97 3.62
N MET A 373 -11.81 -14.25 2.33
CA MET A 373 -10.63 -14.96 1.84
C MET A 373 -9.34 -14.19 2.16
N LEU A 374 -9.33 -12.86 1.98
CA LEU A 374 -8.19 -12.01 2.34
C LEU A 374 -8.00 -11.93 3.87
N ASP A 375 -9.08 -11.87 4.67
CA ASP A 375 -8.97 -11.96 6.13
C ASP A 375 -8.27 -13.25 6.58
N ASN A 376 -8.53 -14.38 5.93
CA ASN A 376 -7.86 -15.64 6.25
C ASN A 376 -6.38 -15.66 5.82
N VAL A 377 -5.96 -14.86 4.84
CA VAL A 377 -4.54 -14.73 4.46
C VAL A 377 -3.72 -14.11 5.58
N VAL A 378 -4.32 -13.24 6.40
CA VAL A 378 -3.66 -12.65 7.58
C VAL A 378 -3.08 -13.74 8.49
N GLU A 379 -3.79 -14.86 8.65
CA GLU A 379 -3.39 -16.00 9.50
C GLU A 379 -2.21 -16.80 8.91
N VAL A 380 -2.01 -16.76 7.59
CA VAL A 380 -0.96 -17.51 6.86
C VAL A 380 0.06 -16.58 6.19
N ASN A 381 0.26 -15.39 6.74
CA ASN A 381 1.08 -14.33 6.15
C ASN A 381 2.54 -14.76 5.86
N GLY A 382 3.15 -15.58 6.72
CA GLY A 382 4.54 -16.04 6.57
C GLY A 382 5.59 -14.93 6.58
N LEU A 383 5.29 -13.78 7.21
CA LEU A 383 6.21 -12.65 7.34
C LEU A 383 7.37 -13.01 8.29
N PRO A 384 8.63 -12.67 7.96
CA PRO A 384 9.80 -13.11 8.72
C PRO A 384 10.02 -12.33 10.03
N LEU A 385 9.61 -11.06 10.11
CA LEU A 385 9.83 -10.22 11.29
C LEU A 385 8.62 -10.27 12.24
N ALA A 386 8.87 -10.15 13.55
CA ALA A 386 7.80 -10.23 14.56
C ALA A 386 6.88 -9.01 14.49
N GLU A 387 7.47 -7.84 14.29
CA GLU A 387 6.83 -6.54 14.17
C GLU A 387 5.90 -6.48 12.96
N GLN A 388 6.32 -7.06 11.83
CA GLN A 388 5.46 -7.21 10.64
C GLN A 388 4.25 -8.11 10.91
N ARG A 389 4.45 -9.21 11.66
CA ARG A 389 3.37 -10.12 12.06
C ARG A 389 2.42 -9.43 13.04
N GLU A 390 2.94 -8.68 14.00
CA GLU A 390 2.13 -7.92 14.96
C GLU A 390 1.26 -6.88 14.23
N GLU A 391 1.86 -6.08 13.34
CA GLU A 391 1.14 -5.04 12.58
C GLU A 391 -0.02 -5.62 11.76
N ILE A 392 0.22 -6.68 10.98
CA ILE A 392 -0.84 -7.28 10.16
C ILE A 392 -1.91 -7.94 11.04
N MET A 393 -1.56 -8.58 12.16
CA MET A 393 -2.54 -9.24 13.04
C MET A 393 -3.37 -8.23 13.84
N ARG A 394 -2.76 -7.12 14.29
CA ARG A 394 -3.41 -6.08 15.11
C ARG A 394 -4.39 -5.23 14.32
N LYS A 395 -4.06 -4.90 13.06
CA LYS A 395 -4.84 -3.97 12.21
C LYS A 395 -5.59 -4.65 11.07
N ARG A 396 -5.17 -5.86 10.69
CA ARG A 396 -5.77 -6.71 9.65
C ARG A 396 -5.99 -5.99 8.31
N ARG A 397 -5.11 -5.02 8.01
CA ARG A 397 -5.13 -4.19 6.80
C ARG A 397 -5.01 -5.09 5.56
N HIS A 398 -5.91 -4.90 4.60
CA HIS A 398 -5.76 -5.43 3.25
C HIS A 398 -6.21 -4.41 2.22
N GLY A 399 -5.90 -4.70 0.96
CA GLY A 399 -6.25 -3.89 -0.19
C GLY A 399 -6.82 -4.75 -1.31
N MET A 400 -8.14 -4.77 -1.38
CA MET A 400 -8.87 -5.26 -2.53
C MET A 400 -8.96 -4.17 -3.58
N GLY A 401 -8.54 -4.50 -4.79
CA GLY A 401 -8.71 -3.68 -5.97
C GLY A 401 -9.46 -4.43 -7.05
N TYR A 402 -9.32 -3.95 -8.26
CA TYR A 402 -9.84 -4.61 -9.45
C TYR A 402 -8.87 -4.46 -10.60
N LEU A 403 -9.06 -5.28 -11.61
CA LEU A 403 -8.38 -5.22 -12.90
C LEU A 403 -9.40 -5.31 -14.02
N GLY A 404 -8.97 -5.00 -15.24
CA GLY A 404 -9.82 -5.12 -16.41
C GLY A 404 -10.80 -3.95 -16.55
N LEU A 405 -10.54 -2.78 -15.94
CA LEU A 405 -11.42 -1.62 -16.09
C LEU A 405 -11.53 -1.19 -17.55
N GLY A 406 -10.41 -0.86 -18.21
CA GLY A 406 -10.41 -0.54 -19.65
C GLY A 406 -11.05 -1.64 -20.52
N SER A 407 -10.79 -2.91 -20.24
CA SER A 407 -11.45 -4.03 -20.94
C SER A 407 -12.97 -4.05 -20.71
N SER A 408 -13.43 -3.81 -19.49
CA SER A 408 -14.85 -3.83 -19.13
C SER A 408 -15.60 -2.65 -19.73
N LEU A 409 -15.00 -1.45 -19.73
CA LEU A 409 -15.54 -0.28 -20.43
C LEU A 409 -15.75 -0.59 -21.92
N THR A 410 -14.75 -1.21 -22.56
CA THR A 410 -14.85 -1.62 -23.97
C THR A 410 -15.97 -2.66 -24.17
N MET A 411 -16.07 -3.64 -23.27
CA MET A 411 -17.15 -4.64 -23.31
C MET A 411 -18.55 -4.04 -23.09
N LEU A 412 -18.64 -2.92 -22.38
CA LEU A 412 -19.90 -2.18 -22.14
C LEU A 412 -20.20 -1.15 -23.24
N GLY A 413 -19.36 -1.03 -24.27
CA GLY A 413 -19.54 -0.03 -25.33
C GLY A 413 -19.21 1.41 -24.93
N MET A 414 -18.56 1.61 -23.79
CA MET A 414 -18.17 2.92 -23.25
C MET A 414 -16.79 3.35 -23.76
N LYS A 415 -16.54 4.67 -23.81
CA LYS A 415 -15.23 5.24 -24.16
C LYS A 415 -14.56 5.79 -22.90
N TYR A 416 -13.30 5.41 -22.67
CA TYR A 416 -12.55 5.91 -21.52
C TYR A 416 -12.56 7.45 -21.44
N GLY A 417 -13.08 7.98 -20.32
CA GLY A 417 -13.17 9.41 -20.04
C GLY A 417 -14.47 10.08 -20.50
N ASP A 418 -15.43 9.34 -21.07
CA ASP A 418 -16.80 9.82 -21.23
C ASP A 418 -17.60 9.73 -19.92
N ASP A 419 -18.75 10.43 -19.87
CA ASP A 419 -19.56 10.53 -18.64
C ASP A 419 -20.00 9.16 -18.12
N ASP A 420 -20.43 8.25 -19.00
CA ASP A 420 -20.85 6.89 -18.65
C ASP A 420 -19.70 6.06 -18.05
N SER A 421 -18.48 6.17 -18.60
CA SER A 421 -17.29 5.49 -18.07
C SER A 421 -16.86 6.03 -16.72
N LEU A 422 -17.03 7.33 -16.47
CA LEU A 422 -16.74 7.96 -15.19
C LEU A 422 -17.75 7.50 -14.12
N GLU A 423 -19.06 7.51 -14.45
CA GLU A 423 -20.10 6.99 -13.56
C GLU A 423 -19.87 5.52 -13.23
N PHE A 424 -19.58 4.69 -14.24
CA PHE A 424 -19.27 3.28 -14.04
C PHE A 424 -18.06 3.08 -13.11
N THR A 425 -16.98 3.83 -13.34
CA THR A 425 -15.75 3.73 -12.54
C THR A 425 -15.98 4.16 -11.09
N GLU A 426 -16.78 5.22 -10.86
CA GLU A 426 -17.17 5.63 -9.52
C GLU A 426 -18.01 4.55 -8.84
N ARG A 427 -19.03 4.04 -9.53
CA ARG A 427 -19.96 3.04 -9.00
C ARG A 427 -19.25 1.73 -8.66
N VAL A 428 -18.40 1.19 -9.55
CA VAL A 428 -17.69 -0.06 -9.26
C VAL A 428 -16.77 0.06 -8.06
N THR A 429 -16.11 1.22 -7.90
CA THR A 429 -15.25 1.50 -6.75
C THR A 429 -16.06 1.63 -5.46
N ARG A 430 -17.20 2.34 -5.51
CA ARG A 430 -18.12 2.52 -4.39
C ARG A 430 -18.73 1.19 -3.93
N GLU A 431 -19.30 0.42 -4.85
CA GLU A 431 -19.91 -0.88 -4.52
C GLU A 431 -18.90 -1.87 -3.96
N MET A 432 -17.66 -1.90 -4.47
CA MET A 432 -16.58 -2.72 -3.91
C MET A 432 -16.27 -2.33 -2.47
N ALA A 433 -16.17 -1.02 -2.18
CA ALA A 433 -15.91 -0.54 -0.83
C ALA A 433 -17.06 -0.89 0.12
N LEU A 434 -18.32 -0.62 -0.26
CA LEU A 434 -19.49 -0.87 0.58
C LEU A 434 -19.68 -2.36 0.86
N ALA A 435 -19.62 -3.22 -0.16
CA ALA A 435 -19.70 -4.67 0.03
C ALA A 435 -18.59 -5.18 0.97
N GLY A 436 -17.38 -4.64 0.82
CA GLY A 436 -16.26 -4.89 1.71
C GLY A 436 -16.53 -4.54 3.16
N TRP A 437 -16.95 -3.30 3.45
CA TRP A 437 -17.23 -2.85 4.81
C TRP A 437 -18.40 -3.60 5.47
N ARG A 438 -19.46 -3.91 4.71
CA ARG A 438 -20.56 -4.77 5.18
C ARG A 438 -20.04 -6.16 5.55
N ALA A 439 -19.23 -6.78 4.69
CA ALA A 439 -18.62 -8.08 4.98
C ALA A 439 -17.68 -8.02 6.20
N GLY A 440 -16.93 -6.92 6.36
CA GLY A 440 -16.05 -6.68 7.51
C GLY A 440 -16.78 -6.57 8.84
N LEU A 441 -17.98 -5.96 8.86
CA LEU A 441 -18.85 -5.91 10.04
C LEU A 441 -19.37 -7.30 10.40
N GLU A 442 -19.87 -8.07 9.43
CA GLU A 442 -20.35 -9.44 9.70
C GLU A 442 -19.21 -10.36 10.16
N LEU A 443 -18.02 -10.23 9.58
CA LEU A 443 -16.83 -10.94 10.06
C LEU A 443 -16.42 -10.52 11.46
N ALA A 444 -16.61 -9.25 11.85
CA ALA A 444 -16.35 -8.81 13.21
C ALA A 444 -17.30 -9.49 14.21
N ARG A 445 -18.59 -9.64 13.85
CA ARG A 445 -19.56 -10.37 14.68
C ARG A 445 -19.22 -11.85 14.83
N GLU A 446 -18.72 -12.47 13.77
CA GLU A 446 -18.39 -13.90 13.77
C GLU A 446 -17.04 -14.21 14.41
N LYS A 447 -15.99 -13.45 14.06
CA LYS A 447 -14.58 -13.73 14.40
C LYS A 447 -13.96 -12.73 15.37
N GLY A 448 -14.69 -11.70 15.78
CA GLY A 448 -14.19 -10.53 16.51
C GLY A 448 -13.63 -9.45 15.58
N PRO A 449 -13.66 -8.17 15.96
CA PRO A 449 -13.06 -7.09 15.17
C PRO A 449 -11.52 -7.19 15.15
N ALA A 450 -10.86 -6.38 14.32
CA ALA A 450 -9.41 -6.22 14.42
C ALA A 450 -9.04 -5.75 15.84
N PRO A 451 -8.00 -6.30 16.50
CA PRO A 451 -7.65 -5.97 17.88
C PRO A 451 -7.62 -4.47 18.19
N ILE A 452 -7.08 -3.66 17.27
CA ILE A 452 -6.99 -2.21 17.42
C ILE A 452 -8.34 -1.50 17.60
N MET A 453 -9.43 -2.10 17.13
CA MET A 453 -10.78 -1.54 17.25
C MET A 453 -11.30 -1.53 18.69
N ASP A 454 -10.87 -2.50 19.51
CA ASP A 454 -11.31 -2.63 20.90
C ASP A 454 -10.31 -2.06 21.92
N GLU A 455 -9.15 -1.61 21.45
CA GLU A 455 -8.18 -0.89 22.27
C GLU A 455 -8.69 0.49 22.68
N ASP A 456 -8.30 0.94 23.88
CA ASP A 456 -8.60 2.28 24.39
C ASP A 456 -7.42 3.22 24.16
N PHE A 457 -7.69 4.35 23.52
CA PHE A 457 -6.74 5.41 23.23
C PHE A 457 -7.03 6.63 24.09
N THR A 458 -5.97 7.34 24.49
CA THR A 458 -6.09 8.60 25.20
C THR A 458 -6.24 9.74 24.18
N VAL A 459 -7.28 10.54 24.32
CA VAL A 459 -7.50 11.74 23.51
C VAL A 459 -6.40 12.75 23.81
N THR A 460 -5.71 13.18 22.76
CA THR A 460 -4.62 14.18 22.85
C THR A 460 -5.05 15.51 22.26
N ALA A 461 -4.36 16.60 22.62
CA ALA A 461 -4.57 17.90 21.99
C ALA A 461 -4.36 17.86 20.47
N LYS A 462 -3.37 17.07 19.99
CA LYS A 462 -3.12 16.84 18.57
C LYS A 462 -4.34 16.24 17.86
N MET A 463 -4.99 15.25 18.48
CA MET A 463 -6.19 14.63 17.91
C MET A 463 -7.35 15.63 17.80
N LEU A 464 -7.58 16.44 18.83
CA LEU A 464 -8.65 17.45 18.82
C LEU A 464 -8.40 18.56 17.79
N HIS A 465 -7.13 18.90 17.54
CA HIS A 465 -6.76 19.83 16.47
C HIS A 465 -7.01 19.21 15.08
N GLN A 466 -6.61 17.95 14.88
CA GLN A 466 -6.80 17.23 13.61
C GLN A 466 -8.27 16.91 13.32
N ARG A 467 -9.08 16.66 14.36
CA ARG A 467 -10.51 16.34 14.28
C ARG A 467 -11.33 17.24 15.23
N PRO A 468 -11.58 18.51 14.85
CA PRO A 468 -12.34 19.44 15.69
C PRO A 468 -13.77 18.97 16.01
N GLU A 469 -14.35 18.08 15.19
CA GLU A 469 -15.60 17.41 15.49
C GLU A 469 -15.60 16.62 16.81
N MET A 470 -14.46 16.08 17.25
CA MET A 470 -14.37 15.38 18.55
C MET A 470 -14.72 16.31 19.72
N VAL A 471 -14.33 17.59 19.63
CA VAL A 471 -14.67 18.59 20.67
C VAL A 471 -16.18 18.86 20.68
N ARG A 472 -16.82 18.90 19.51
CA ARG A 472 -18.29 19.07 19.40
C ARG A 472 -19.03 17.89 20.01
N ASP A 473 -18.45 16.70 19.94
CA ASP A 473 -18.99 15.47 20.53
C ASP A 473 -18.63 15.30 22.02
N GLY A 474 -17.95 16.28 22.62
CA GLY A 474 -17.70 16.36 24.06
C GLY A 474 -16.38 15.77 24.54
N PHE A 475 -15.46 15.40 23.65
CA PHE A 475 -14.14 14.89 24.04
C PHE A 475 -13.18 16.02 24.46
N GLY A 476 -12.48 15.80 25.57
CA GLY A 476 -11.38 16.63 26.07
C GLY A 476 -10.04 15.87 26.16
N PRO A 477 -8.91 16.58 26.32
CA PRO A 477 -7.61 15.94 26.54
C PRO A 477 -7.62 15.03 27.76
N GLY A 478 -7.09 13.81 27.62
CA GLY A 478 -7.04 12.81 28.69
C GLY A 478 -8.21 11.81 28.69
N ASP A 479 -9.29 12.09 27.97
CA ASP A 479 -10.41 11.15 27.82
C ASP A 479 -9.97 9.84 27.16
N ARG A 480 -10.71 8.77 27.44
CA ARG A 480 -10.47 7.44 26.85
C ARG A 480 -11.52 7.15 25.81
N VAL A 481 -11.09 6.73 24.62
CA VAL A 481 -11.97 6.42 23.49
C VAL A 481 -11.51 5.15 22.79
N LYS A 482 -12.46 4.31 22.38
CA LYS A 482 -12.17 3.06 21.66
C LYS A 482 -11.68 3.33 20.24
N GLY A 483 -10.77 2.49 19.74
CA GLY A 483 -10.26 2.56 18.37
C GLY A 483 -11.38 2.51 17.32
N ARG A 484 -12.43 1.70 17.51
CA ARG A 484 -13.60 1.64 16.62
C ARG A 484 -14.36 2.95 16.49
N VAL A 485 -14.40 3.77 17.54
CA VAL A 485 -15.04 5.10 17.51
C VAL A 485 -14.17 6.08 16.74
N LEU A 486 -12.85 6.09 17.00
CA LEU A 486 -11.86 6.88 16.25
C LEU A 486 -11.83 6.54 14.76
N HIS A 487 -11.94 5.25 14.44
CA HIS A 487 -12.01 4.72 13.09
C HIS A 487 -13.30 5.14 12.39
N ALA A 488 -14.46 4.77 12.93
CA ALA A 488 -15.73 4.91 12.23
C ALA A 488 -16.19 6.36 12.12
N ARG A 489 -16.10 7.15 13.20
CA ARG A 489 -16.68 8.50 13.26
C ARG A 489 -15.70 9.60 12.85
N TYR A 490 -14.41 9.40 13.08
CA TYR A 490 -13.40 10.45 12.96
C TYR A 490 -12.35 10.19 11.86
N SER A 491 -12.46 9.09 11.11
CA SER A 491 -11.75 8.96 9.82
C SER A 491 -12.46 9.74 8.73
N ARG A 492 -11.72 10.57 7.97
CA ARG A 492 -12.26 11.24 6.77
C ARG A 492 -12.74 10.26 5.71
N TYR A 493 -12.06 9.12 5.58
CA TYR A 493 -12.48 8.08 4.66
C TYR A 493 -13.81 7.45 5.09
N MET A 494 -13.98 7.13 6.37
CA MET A 494 -15.24 6.54 6.85
C MET A 494 -16.41 7.55 6.82
N GLN A 495 -16.14 8.85 6.97
CA GLN A 495 -17.15 9.89 6.75
C GLN A 495 -17.72 9.86 5.32
N ARG A 496 -16.90 9.57 4.30
CA ARG A 496 -17.39 9.37 2.91
C ARG A 496 -18.25 8.11 2.77
N ILE A 497 -17.96 7.06 3.55
CA ILE A 497 -18.84 5.88 3.61
C ILE A 497 -20.17 6.24 4.27
N ALA A 498 -20.15 7.08 5.33
CA ALA A 498 -21.35 7.53 6.03
C ALA A 498 -22.28 8.42 5.18
N GLU A 499 -21.76 9.11 4.17
CA GLU A 499 -22.59 9.84 3.18
C GLU A 499 -23.52 8.91 2.39
N VAL A 500 -23.14 7.64 2.24
CA VAL A 500 -23.91 6.64 1.47
C VAL A 500 -24.65 5.66 2.39
N GLU A 501 -23.99 5.16 3.45
CA GLU A 501 -24.55 4.21 4.41
C GLU A 501 -24.21 4.62 5.86
N PRO A 502 -24.90 5.62 6.42
CA PRO A 502 -24.62 6.11 7.78
C PRO A 502 -24.84 5.01 8.84
N GLU A 503 -25.85 4.17 8.68
CA GLU A 503 -26.14 3.06 9.60
C GLU A 503 -25.05 1.99 9.62
N LEU A 504 -24.33 1.79 8.52
CA LEU A 504 -23.17 0.88 8.49
C LEU A 504 -22.05 1.43 9.37
N VAL A 505 -21.74 2.72 9.24
CA VAL A 505 -20.68 3.38 10.01
C VAL A 505 -21.02 3.41 11.50
N GLU A 506 -22.27 3.68 11.87
CA GLU A 506 -22.70 3.63 13.27
C GLU A 506 -22.60 2.23 13.87
N ARG A 507 -22.93 1.19 13.11
CA ARG A 507 -22.72 -0.19 13.56
C ARG A 507 -21.25 -0.53 13.70
N ILE A 508 -20.38 -0.09 12.79
CA ILE A 508 -18.93 -0.26 12.92
C ILE A 508 -18.41 0.49 14.17
N ALA A 509 -18.93 1.68 14.48
CA ALA A 509 -18.57 2.40 15.70
C ALA A 509 -18.98 1.64 16.98
N ALA A 510 -20.13 0.95 16.95
CA ALA A 510 -20.66 0.20 18.07
C ALA A 510 -19.99 -1.17 18.25
N GLU A 511 -19.74 -1.90 17.16
CA GLU A 511 -19.37 -3.32 17.16
C GLU A 511 -17.92 -3.57 16.71
N GLY A 512 -17.32 -2.62 15.98
CA GLY A 512 -16.03 -2.77 15.31
C GLY A 512 -16.14 -3.39 13.91
N CYS A 513 -15.00 -3.48 13.22
CA CYS A 513 -14.86 -4.14 11.93
C CYS A 513 -13.67 -5.10 11.97
N ARG A 514 -13.72 -6.18 11.17
CA ARG A 514 -12.66 -7.19 11.12
C ARG A 514 -11.31 -6.65 10.65
N PHE A 515 -11.28 -5.49 10.01
CA PHE A 515 -10.08 -4.86 9.48
C PHE A 515 -10.21 -3.34 9.49
N THR A 516 -9.06 -2.65 9.46
CA THR A 516 -9.00 -1.19 9.45
C THR A 516 -9.05 -0.57 8.05
N HIS A 517 -8.74 -1.36 7.02
CA HIS A 517 -8.67 -0.95 5.62
C HIS A 517 -9.10 -2.10 4.72
N HIS A 518 -9.86 -1.77 3.67
CA HIS A 518 -10.41 -2.75 2.74
C HIS A 518 -9.82 -2.63 1.34
N SER A 519 -9.80 -1.43 0.78
CA SER A 519 -9.61 -1.23 -0.67
C SER A 519 -8.26 -0.61 -1.01
N SER A 520 -7.64 -1.09 -2.08
CA SER A 520 -6.44 -0.52 -2.70
C SER A 520 -6.30 -1.04 -4.12
N ILE A 521 -6.19 -0.16 -5.11
CA ILE A 521 -6.07 -0.57 -6.51
C ILE A 521 -4.59 -0.66 -6.88
N ALA A 522 -4.08 -1.88 -6.95
CA ALA A 522 -2.69 -2.16 -7.30
C ALA A 522 -2.49 -2.30 -8.82
N PRO A 523 -1.28 -2.05 -9.33
CA PRO A 523 -0.90 -2.53 -10.65
C PRO A 523 -0.97 -4.07 -10.71
N THR A 524 -1.74 -4.61 -11.66
CA THR A 524 -2.02 -6.05 -11.73
C THR A 524 -1.25 -6.79 -12.82
N GLY A 525 -0.17 -6.22 -13.37
CA GLY A 525 0.52 -6.68 -14.58
C GLY A 525 0.62 -8.20 -14.78
N THR A 526 1.27 -8.93 -13.85
CA THR A 526 1.47 -10.38 -14.02
C THR A 526 0.17 -11.18 -13.88
N ILE A 527 -0.70 -10.83 -12.93
CA ILE A 527 -1.95 -11.56 -12.70
C ILE A 527 -2.99 -11.29 -13.79
N SER A 528 -3.03 -10.05 -14.31
CA SER A 528 -3.85 -9.65 -15.45
C SER A 528 -3.45 -10.40 -16.72
N LEU A 529 -2.15 -10.42 -17.04
CA LEU A 529 -1.63 -11.11 -18.21
C LEU A 529 -1.79 -12.63 -18.12
N SER A 530 -1.73 -13.20 -16.91
CA SER A 530 -1.84 -14.65 -16.68
C SER A 530 -3.25 -15.06 -16.28
N LEU A 531 -3.62 -14.97 -15.01
CA LEU A 531 -4.85 -15.54 -14.45
C LEU A 531 -6.12 -14.86 -14.95
N ALA A 532 -6.05 -13.59 -15.36
CA ALA A 532 -7.17 -12.89 -15.98
C ALA A 532 -7.20 -12.99 -17.51
N ASN A 533 -6.34 -13.83 -18.11
CA ASN A 533 -6.27 -14.07 -19.54
C ASN A 533 -6.07 -12.79 -20.38
N ASN A 534 -5.12 -11.96 -19.97
CA ASN A 534 -4.75 -10.72 -20.67
C ASN A 534 -5.87 -9.66 -20.69
N ALA A 535 -6.62 -9.56 -19.59
CA ALA A 535 -7.45 -8.38 -19.31
C ALA A 535 -6.55 -7.17 -18.99
N SER A 536 -7.06 -5.94 -19.18
CA SER A 536 -6.29 -4.73 -18.89
C SER A 536 -5.79 -4.68 -17.43
N ASN A 537 -4.62 -4.09 -17.22
CA ASN A 537 -3.99 -4.03 -15.89
C ASN A 537 -4.63 -2.91 -15.05
N GLY A 538 -5.08 -3.21 -13.84
CA GLY A 538 -5.63 -2.22 -12.91
C GLY A 538 -6.79 -1.42 -13.51
N ILE A 539 -6.66 -0.08 -13.38
CA ILE A 539 -7.59 0.92 -13.93
C ILE A 539 -7.35 1.21 -15.40
#